data_AF-A0A559QVD3-F1
#
_entry.id   AF-A0A559QVD3-F1
#
_cell.length_a   1.000
_cell.length_b   1.000
_cell.length_c   1.000
_cell.angle_alpha   90.00
_cell.angle_beta   90.00
_cell.angle_gamma   90.00
#
_symmetry.space_group_name_H-M   'P 1'
#
loop_
_entity.id
_entity.type
_entity.pdbx_description
1 polymer ?
#
loop_
_entity_poly.entity_id
_entity_poly.type
_entity_poly.pdbx_seq_one_letter_code
_entity_poly.pdbx_strand_id
1 'polypeptide(L)'
;MYFSQPSRFEEFVLLSYDATNAKSISLSEWLSTKNNVGGIKSLGTILGFYYGIELNAFIHANNTSFKRVDVQCDDQMQNMLQMHRIDGFVVEKTVALQMKKIYLTHR
;
A
#
# COMPACT_ATOMS: atom_id res chain seq x y z
N MET A 1 15.27 -12.99 -22.98
CA MET A 1 14.25 -11.93 -23.01
C MET A 1 15.01 -10.61 -22.86
N TYR A 2 15.08 -9.79 -23.89
CA TYR A 2 15.77 -8.50 -23.83
C TYR A 2 14.76 -7.42 -23.49
N PHE A 3 14.94 -6.74 -22.37
CA PHE A 3 14.17 -5.57 -22.02
C PHE A 3 14.86 -4.32 -22.60
N SER A 4 14.08 -3.35 -23.06
CA SER A 4 14.62 -2.03 -23.41
C SER A 4 15.19 -1.36 -22.16
N GLN A 5 15.98 -0.29 -22.34
CA GLN A 5 16.36 0.56 -21.21
C GLN A 5 15.10 1.03 -20.45
N PRO A 6 15.14 1.09 -19.11
CA PRO A 6 14.00 1.54 -18.32
C PRO A 6 13.65 2.98 -18.70
N SER A 7 12.41 3.22 -19.11
CA SER A 7 11.92 4.56 -19.45
C SER A 7 11.67 5.41 -18.21
N ARG A 8 11.59 4.79 -17.02
CA ARG A 8 11.24 5.43 -15.76
C ARG A 8 11.62 4.59 -14.55
N PHE A 9 12.01 5.27 -13.48
CA PHE A 9 12.08 4.72 -12.12
C PHE A 9 10.85 5.15 -11.34
N GLU A 10 10.26 4.21 -10.60
CA GLU A 10 9.05 4.44 -9.82
C GLU A 10 9.26 4.03 -8.37
N GLU A 11 8.82 4.89 -7.46
CA GLU A 11 8.79 4.61 -6.03
C GLU A 11 7.43 4.01 -5.68
N PHE A 12 7.44 3.09 -4.72
CA PHE A 12 6.22 2.60 -4.08
C PHE A 12 5.93 3.43 -2.84
N VAL A 13 4.66 3.81 -2.67
CA VAL A 13 4.19 4.60 -1.53
C VAL A 13 3.09 3.85 -0.80
N LEU A 14 3.05 4.05 0.52
CA LEU A 14 1.96 3.57 1.37
C LEU A 14 0.82 4.58 1.35
N LEU A 15 -0.38 4.11 1.04
CA LEU A 15 -1.63 4.82 1.29
C LEU A 15 -2.34 4.18 2.48
N SER A 16 -2.72 4.97 3.48
CA SER A 16 -3.42 4.51 4.69
C SER A 16 -4.42 5.57 5.17
N TYR A 17 -5.40 5.15 5.99
CA TYR A 17 -6.49 6.03 6.46
C TYR A 17 -6.02 7.09 7.47
N ASP A 18 -4.90 6.86 8.16
CA ASP A 18 -4.47 7.72 9.27
C ASP A 18 -3.80 9.01 8.75
N ALA A 19 -4.63 10.00 8.43
CA ALA A 19 -4.22 11.33 7.98
C ALA A 19 -3.69 12.22 9.13
N THR A 20 -3.84 11.79 10.39
CA THR A 20 -3.59 12.62 11.58
C THR A 20 -2.11 12.85 11.85
N ASN A 21 -1.23 12.05 11.26
CA ASN A 21 0.21 12.29 11.21
C ASN A 21 0.71 12.00 9.80
N ALA A 22 0.57 12.96 8.88
CA ALA A 22 1.24 12.97 7.58
C ALA A 22 2.77 13.11 7.74
N LYS A 23 3.39 12.25 8.54
CA LYS A 23 4.83 12.11 8.72
C LYS A 23 5.30 11.02 7.75
N SER A 24 6.49 11.23 7.20
CA SER A 24 7.19 10.18 6.46
C SER A 24 7.52 9.04 7.44
N ILE A 25 6.75 7.96 7.39
CA ILE A 25 6.93 6.74 8.17
C ILE A 25 7.38 5.63 7.23
N SER A 26 8.35 4.81 7.67
CA SER A 26 8.73 3.63 6.90
C SER A 26 7.62 2.59 6.92
N LEU A 27 7.55 1.74 5.89
CA LEU A 27 6.53 0.68 5.84
C LEU A 27 6.65 -0.28 7.05
N SER A 28 7.87 -0.66 7.43
CA SER A 28 8.11 -1.57 8.56
C SER A 28 7.69 -0.95 9.89
N GLU A 29 7.96 0.34 10.09
CA GLU A 29 7.50 1.07 11.27
C GLU A 29 5.98 1.16 11.31
N TRP A 30 5.33 1.49 10.19
CA TRP A 30 3.87 1.53 10.10
C TRP A 30 3.25 0.16 10.41
N LEU A 31 3.76 -0.93 9.83
CA LEU A 31 3.28 -2.30 10.08
C LEU A 31 3.48 -2.74 11.54
N SER A 32 4.45 -2.16 12.25
CA SER A 32 4.71 -2.45 13.67
C SER A 32 3.71 -1.78 14.62
N THR A 33 2.97 -0.78 14.14
CA THR A 33 1.91 -0.14 14.95
C THR A 33 0.61 -0.93 14.90
N LYS A 34 -0.27 -0.74 15.90
CA LYS A 34 -1.58 -1.39 15.92
C LYS A 34 -2.56 -0.74 14.94
N ASN A 35 -3.58 -1.48 14.52
CA ASN A 35 -4.72 -0.89 13.81
C ASN A 35 -5.65 -0.16 14.79
N ASN A 36 -6.73 0.44 14.25
CA ASN A 36 -7.67 1.25 15.03
C ASN A 36 -8.44 0.48 16.12
N VAL A 37 -8.41 -0.86 16.07
CA VAL A 37 -9.05 -1.75 17.07
C VAL A 37 -8.02 -2.49 17.94
N GLY A 38 -6.75 -2.07 17.93
CA GLY A 38 -5.68 -2.65 18.75
C GLY A 38 -5.08 -3.96 18.21
N GLY A 39 -5.50 -4.40 17.03
CA GLY A 39 -5.00 -5.61 16.33
C GLY A 39 -3.79 -5.34 15.44
N ILE A 40 -3.33 -6.39 14.74
CA ILE A 40 -2.32 -6.27 13.68
C ILE A 40 -2.90 -5.52 12.48
N LYS A 41 -2.08 -4.75 11.76
CA LYS A 41 -2.54 -4.06 10.55
C LYS A 41 -2.83 -5.02 9.41
N SER A 42 -3.76 -4.63 8.57
CA SER A 42 -4.11 -5.29 7.32
C SER A 42 -3.61 -4.49 6.12
N LEU A 43 -2.87 -5.14 5.22
CA LEU A 43 -2.25 -4.52 4.06
C LEU A 43 -2.80 -5.14 2.77
N GLY A 44 -3.36 -4.31 1.90
CA GLY A 44 -3.81 -4.68 0.56
C GLY A 44 -2.65 -4.86 -0.41
N THR A 45 -2.67 -5.93 -1.20
CA THR A 45 -1.64 -6.25 -2.20
C THR A 45 -2.27 -6.81 -3.49
N ILE A 46 -1.88 -6.33 -4.68
CA ILE A 46 -2.33 -6.92 -5.95
C ILE A 46 -1.59 -8.22 -6.24
N LEU A 47 -2.36 -9.29 -6.46
CA LEU A 47 -1.85 -10.60 -6.86
C LEU A 47 -1.22 -10.55 -8.26
N GLY A 48 -0.02 -11.13 -8.40
CA GLY A 48 0.64 -11.29 -9.70
C GLY A 48 1.46 -10.08 -10.17
N PHE A 49 1.47 -8.98 -9.41
CA PHE A 49 2.39 -7.86 -9.67
C PHE A 49 3.72 -8.08 -8.95
N TYR A 50 4.82 -7.63 -9.59
CA TYR A 50 6.20 -7.81 -9.16
C TYR A 50 6.43 -7.40 -7.68
N TYR A 51 5.75 -6.36 -7.21
CA TYR A 51 5.89 -5.88 -5.84
C TYR A 51 5.31 -6.83 -4.79
N GLY A 52 4.33 -7.68 -5.11
CA GLY A 52 3.76 -8.63 -4.14
C GLY A 52 4.75 -9.71 -3.69
N ILE A 53 5.78 -9.98 -4.50
CA ILE A 53 6.88 -10.91 -4.22
C ILE A 53 7.96 -10.22 -3.39
N GLU A 54 8.43 -9.05 -3.83
CA GLU A 54 9.45 -8.25 -3.12
C GLU A 54 8.96 -7.79 -1.74
N LEU A 55 7.67 -7.49 -1.61
CA LEU A 55 7.06 -7.12 -0.35
C LEU A 55 7.16 -8.27 0.67
N ASN A 56 6.89 -9.52 0.26
CA ASN A 56 7.03 -10.67 1.15
C ASN A 56 8.48 -10.82 1.66
N ALA A 57 9.48 -10.63 0.80
CA ALA A 57 10.88 -10.65 1.20
C ALA A 57 11.20 -9.52 2.20
N PHE A 58 10.71 -8.31 1.95
CA PHE A 58 10.85 -7.17 2.87
C PHE A 58 10.23 -7.45 4.24
N ILE A 59 9.02 -8.02 4.28
CA ILE A 59 8.32 -8.37 5.52
C ILE A 59 9.15 -9.36 6.35
N HIS A 60 9.60 -10.44 5.71
CA HIS A 60 10.39 -11.48 6.38
C HIS A 60 11.69 -10.91 6.96
N ALA A 61 12.36 -10.02 6.22
CA ALA A 61 13.59 -9.38 6.68
C ALA A 61 13.39 -8.45 7.90
N ASN A 62 12.21 -7.83 8.02
CA ASN A 62 11.91 -6.84 9.07
C ASN A 62 11.15 -7.43 10.27
N ASN A 63 10.87 -8.74 10.30
CA ASN A 63 10.11 -9.42 11.35
C ASN A 63 8.78 -8.73 11.72
N THR A 64 8.10 -8.17 10.70
CA THR A 64 6.83 -7.46 10.89
C THR A 64 5.65 -8.41 10.73
N SER A 65 4.67 -8.30 11.63
CA SER A 65 3.44 -9.10 11.57
C SER A 65 2.28 -8.24 11.10
N PHE A 66 1.62 -8.68 10.03
CA PHE A 66 0.48 -8.01 9.44
C PHE A 66 -0.41 -9.04 8.74
N LYS A 67 -1.66 -8.66 8.47
CA LYS A 67 -2.60 -9.45 7.69
C LYS A 67 -2.54 -9.01 6.23
N ARG A 68 -2.06 -9.88 5.35
CA ARG A 68 -2.13 -9.66 3.90
C ARG A 68 -3.57 -9.84 3.41
N VAL A 69 -4.01 -8.92 2.54
CA VAL A 69 -5.28 -9.01 1.85
C VAL A 69 -5.03 -8.89 0.36
N ASP A 70 -5.17 -10.01 -0.34
CA ASP A 70 -5.01 -10.03 -1.78
C ASP A 70 -6.22 -9.37 -2.48
N VAL A 71 -5.91 -8.50 -3.44
CA VAL A 71 -6.89 -7.78 -4.26
C VAL A 71 -6.56 -7.98 -5.74
N GLN A 72 -7.55 -7.76 -6.59
CA GLN A 72 -7.40 -7.97 -8.04
C GLN A 72 -7.06 -6.70 -8.80
N CYS A 73 -7.45 -5.52 -8.29
CA CYS A 73 -7.22 -4.25 -8.96
C CYS A 73 -7.14 -3.07 -7.98
N ASP A 74 -6.66 -1.94 -8.51
CA ASP A 74 -6.53 -0.65 -7.82
C ASP A 74 -7.87 -0.14 -7.25
N ASP A 75 -8.95 -0.23 -8.02
CA ASP A 75 -10.29 0.21 -7.58
C ASP A 75 -10.77 -0.60 -6.39
N GLN A 76 -10.47 -1.90 -6.37
CA GLN A 76 -10.81 -2.76 -5.24
C GLN A 76 -10.02 -2.37 -3.98
N MET A 77 -8.71 -2.09 -4.09
CA MET A 77 -7.90 -1.61 -2.96
C MET A 77 -8.48 -0.32 -2.38
N GLN A 78 -8.81 0.61 -3.26
CA GLN A 78 -9.30 1.91 -2.87
C GLN A 78 -10.64 1.79 -2.12
N ASN A 79 -11.59 1.04 -2.68
CA ASN A 79 -12.87 0.76 -2.01
C ASN A 79 -12.67 0.08 -0.66
N MET A 80 -11.77 -0.90 -0.57
CA MET A 80 -11.49 -1.60 0.68
C MET A 80 -10.86 -0.68 1.73
N LEU A 81 -9.99 0.26 1.33
CA LEU A 81 -9.41 1.25 2.23
C LEU A 81 -10.48 2.22 2.76
N GLN A 82 -11.36 2.71 1.89
CA GLN A 82 -12.46 3.61 2.27
C GLN A 82 -13.48 2.96 3.20
N MET A 83 -13.75 1.66 2.99
CA MET A 83 -14.64 0.88 3.83
C MET A 83 -13.96 0.33 5.10
N HIS A 84 -12.72 0.73 5.39
CA HIS A 84 -11.94 0.22 6.53
C HIS A 84 -11.78 -1.31 6.57
N ARG A 85 -11.83 -1.97 5.41
CA ARG A 85 -11.59 -3.43 5.29
C ARG A 85 -10.11 -3.76 5.20
N ILE A 86 -9.28 -2.77 4.87
CA ILE A 86 -7.82 -2.77 4.99
C ILE A 86 -7.35 -1.49 5.67
N ASP A 87 -6.21 -1.54 6.35
CA ASP A 87 -5.63 -0.38 7.02
C ASP A 87 -4.77 0.46 6.07
N GLY A 88 -4.24 -0.17 5.02
CA GLY A 88 -3.46 0.50 3.98
C GLY A 88 -3.14 -0.41 2.80
N PHE A 89 -2.53 0.15 1.76
CA PHE A 89 -1.98 -0.59 0.63
C PHE A 89 -0.76 0.13 0.05
N VAL A 90 0.09 -0.63 -0.63
CA VAL A 90 1.27 -0.10 -1.33
C VAL A 90 0.96 -0.04 -2.82
N VAL A 91 1.29 1.10 -3.44
CA VAL A 91 1.09 1.33 -4.87
C VAL A 91 2.18 2.26 -5.41
N GLU A 92 2.37 2.24 -6.72
CA GLU A 92 3.20 3.18 -7.46
C GLU A 92 2.84 4.64 -7.15
N LYS A 93 3.86 5.49 -6.93
CA LYS A 93 3.68 6.91 -6.59
C LYS A 93 2.81 7.65 -7.59
N THR A 94 2.93 7.37 -8.90
CA THR A 94 2.07 8.05 -9.88
C THR A 94 0.62 7.60 -9.84
N VAL A 95 0.37 6.31 -9.62
CA VAL A 95 -0.98 5.79 -9.42
C VAL A 95 -1.60 6.41 -8.17
N ALA A 96 -0.85 6.48 -7.05
CA ALA A 96 -1.29 7.17 -5.83
C ALA A 96 -1.67 8.64 -6.07
N LEU A 97 -0.90 9.36 -6.88
CA LEU A 97 -1.20 10.76 -7.24
C LEU A 97 -2.47 10.89 -8.09
N GLN A 98 -2.72 9.95 -9.00
CA GLN A 98 -3.95 9.91 -9.79
C GLN A 98 -5.17 9.60 -8.90
N MET A 99 -5.03 8.64 -8.00
CA MET A 99 -6.05 8.28 -7.01
C MET A 99 -6.43 9.47 -6.11
N LYS A 100 -5.45 10.26 -5.63
CA LYS A 100 -5.71 11.46 -4.82
C LYS A 100 -6.49 12.54 -5.57
N LYS A 101 -6.28 12.70 -6.89
CA LYS A 101 -7.00 13.69 -7.69
C LYS A 101 -8.50 13.40 -7.78
N ILE A 102 -8.88 12.12 -7.79
CA ILE A 102 -10.29 11.69 -7.87
C ILE A 102 -11.10 12.14 -6.63
N TYR A 103 -10.46 12.25 -5.46
CA TYR A 103 -11.13 12.63 -4.20
C TYR A 103 -11.16 14.13 -3.88
N LEU A 104 -10.40 14.95 -4.61
CA LEU A 104 -10.43 16.41 -4.42
C LEU A 104 -11.51 17.10 -5.27
N THR A 105 -12.19 16.38 -6.16
CA THR A 105 -13.20 16.94 -7.09
C THR A 105 -14.65 16.69 -6.65
N HIS A 106 -14.87 15.92 -5.57
CA HIS A 106 -16.21 15.65 -5.02
C HIS A 106 -16.36 16.26 -3.63
N ARG A 107 -16.26 17.59 -3.55
CA ARG A 107 -16.65 18.38 -2.37
C ARG A 107 -17.73 19.38 -2.75
#